data_AF-E9PQX1-F1
#
_entry.id   AF-E9PQX1-F1
#
_cell.length_a   1.000
_cell.length_b   1.000
_cell.length_c   1.000
_cell.angle_alpha   90.00
_cell.angle_beta   90.00
_cell.angle_gamma   90.00
#
_symmetry.space_group_name_H-M   'P 1'
#
loop_
_entity.id
_entity.type
_entity.pdbx_description
1 polymer ?
#
loop_
_entity_poly.entity_id
_entity_poly.type
_entity_poly.pdbx_seq_one_letter_code
_entity_poly.pdbx_strand_id
1 'polypeptide(L)'
;MWLQDRIATFFFPKGMMLTTAALMLFFLHLGIFIRDVHNFCITYHYDHMSFHYTVVLMFSQVISICWAAMGSLYAEMTENKYVCFSALTILMLNGAMFFNRLSLEFLAIEYREEHH
;
A
#
# COMPACT_ATOMS: atom_id res chain seq x y z
N MET A 1 -0.03 9.86 -29.89
CA MET A 1 -1.50 9.73 -29.71
C MET A 1 -1.87 8.33 -29.22
N TRP A 2 -1.64 7.26 -29.99
CA TRP A 2 -1.97 5.86 -29.60
C TRP A 2 -1.54 5.42 -28.19
N LEU A 3 -0.34 5.79 -27.73
CA LEU A 3 0.13 5.42 -26.40
C LEU A 3 -0.66 6.12 -25.28
N GLN A 4 -0.99 7.39 -25.48
CA GLN A 4 -1.76 8.20 -24.54
C GLN A 4 -3.20 7.70 -24.46
N ASP A 5 -3.78 7.35 -25.61
CA ASP A 5 -5.11 6.74 -25.68
C ASP A 5 -5.13 5.39 -24.97
N ARG A 6 -4.10 4.54 -25.14
CA ARG A 6 -4.02 3.27 -24.39
C ARG A 6 -3.85 3.44 -22.90
N ILE A 7 -3.01 4.38 -22.46
CA ILE A 7 -2.83 4.67 -21.03
C ILE A 7 -4.14 5.17 -20.44
N ALA A 8 -4.82 6.13 -21.09
CA ALA A 8 -6.12 6.59 -20.67
C ALA A 8 -7.13 5.44 -20.63
N THR A 9 -7.23 4.63 -21.69
CA THR A 9 -8.21 3.52 -21.75
C THR A 9 -7.92 2.41 -20.74
N PHE A 10 -6.65 2.17 -20.40
CA PHE A 10 -6.25 1.13 -19.43
C PHE A 10 -6.44 1.59 -17.98
N PHE A 11 -6.21 2.88 -17.68
CA PHE A 11 -6.43 3.44 -16.35
C PHE A 11 -7.87 3.92 -16.10
N PHE A 12 -8.64 4.24 -17.14
CA PHE A 12 -10.03 4.75 -17.04
C PHE A 12 -11.19 3.78 -17.40
N PRO A 13 -11.07 2.44 -17.43
CA PRO A 13 -12.28 1.65 -17.26
C PRO A 13 -12.83 2.03 -15.88
N LYS A 14 -14.08 2.50 -15.81
CA LYS A 14 -14.70 2.98 -14.55
C LYS A 14 -14.52 1.99 -13.37
N GLY A 15 -14.41 0.69 -13.65
CA GLY A 15 -14.15 -0.35 -12.65
C GLY A 15 -12.69 -0.49 -12.15
N MET A 16 -11.69 0.00 -12.88
CA MET A 16 -10.27 -0.17 -12.54
C MET A 16 -9.63 1.05 -11.87
N MET A 17 -10.34 2.17 -11.79
CA MET A 17 -9.82 3.40 -11.18
C MET A 17 -9.49 3.21 -9.70
N LEU A 18 -10.33 2.49 -8.94
CA LEU A 18 -10.10 2.20 -7.53
C LEU A 18 -8.87 1.30 -7.33
N THR A 19 -8.75 0.26 -8.14
CA THR A 19 -7.60 -0.67 -8.12
C THR A 19 -6.29 0.06 -8.41
N THR A 20 -6.32 0.98 -9.39
CA THR A 20 -5.19 1.85 -9.71
C THR A 20 -4.85 2.78 -8.55
N ALA A 21 -5.85 3.43 -7.94
CA ALA A 21 -5.63 4.32 -6.81
C ALA A 21 -5.03 3.58 -5.61
N ALA A 22 -5.51 2.36 -5.32
CA ALA A 22 -4.94 1.49 -4.30
C ALA A 22 -3.51 1.05 -4.62
N LEU A 23 -3.18 0.82 -5.89
CA LEU A 23 -1.80 0.52 -6.30
C LEU A 23 -0.86 1.73 -6.11
N MET A 24 -1.33 2.93 -6.43
CA MET A 24 -0.55 4.16 -6.21
C MET A 24 -0.30 4.42 -4.72
N LEU A 25 -1.33 4.26 -3.89
CA LEU A 25 -1.20 4.31 -2.43
C LEU A 25 -0.23 3.26 -1.92
N PHE A 26 -0.32 2.02 -2.42
CA PHE A 26 0.62 0.96 -2.07
C PHE A 26 2.08 1.36 -2.33
N PHE A 27 2.40 1.95 -3.49
CA PHE A 27 3.77 2.40 -3.77
C PHE A 27 4.24 3.51 -2.82
N LEU A 28 3.34 4.43 -2.45
CA LEU A 28 3.64 5.46 -1.45
C LEU A 28 3.94 4.82 -0.08
N HIS A 29 3.11 3.88 0.36
CA HIS A 29 3.31 3.15 1.61
C HIS A 29 4.60 2.33 1.60
N LEU A 30 4.89 1.65 0.48
CA LEU A 30 6.10 0.86 0.31
C LEU A 30 7.34 1.73 0.40
N GLY A 31 7.36 2.89 -0.27
CA GLY A 31 8.49 3.82 -0.22
C GLY A 31 8.76 4.35 1.19
N ILE A 32 7.70 4.70 1.93
CA ILE A 32 7.82 5.16 3.33
C ILE A 32 8.32 4.02 4.21
N PHE A 33 7.78 2.81 4.05
CA PHE A 33 8.20 1.66 4.84
C PHE A 33 9.64 1.23 4.57
N ILE A 34 10.09 1.21 3.32
CA ILE A 34 11.50 0.92 2.99
C ILE A 34 12.41 1.92 3.69
N ARG A 35 12.04 3.21 3.71
CA ARG A 35 12.80 4.23 4.42
C ARG A 35 12.80 3.99 5.93
N ASP A 36 11.66 3.64 6.52
CA ASP A 36 11.57 3.36 7.96
C ASP A 36 12.39 2.11 8.34
N VAL A 37 12.31 1.03 7.58
CA VAL A 37 13.13 -0.18 7.77
C VAL A 37 14.61 0.12 7.62
N HIS A 38 15.00 0.90 6.61
CA HIS A 38 16.39 1.33 6.44
C HIS A 38 16.87 2.14 7.65
N ASN A 39 16.03 3.04 8.16
CA ASN A 39 16.37 3.81 9.35
C ASN A 39 16.41 2.96 10.63
N PHE A 40 15.66 1.86 10.68
CA PHE A 40 15.58 0.97 11.85
C PHE A 40 16.75 0.00 11.89
N CYS A 41 17.03 -0.66 10.78
CA CYS A 41 18.00 -1.74 10.72
C CYS A 41 19.42 -1.27 10.36
N ILE A 42 19.57 -0.19 9.59
CA ILE A 42 20.85 0.18 8.98
C ILE A 42 21.42 1.43 9.61
N THR A 43 20.67 2.54 9.62
CA THR A 43 21.23 3.81 10.12
C THR A 43 21.02 4.00 11.61
N TYR A 44 20.11 3.26 12.26
CA TYR A 44 19.74 3.45 13.67
C TYR A 44 19.27 4.87 14.01
N HIS A 45 18.81 5.63 13.01
CA HIS A 45 18.29 6.99 13.17
C HIS A 45 16.77 6.97 13.37
N TYR A 46 16.33 6.57 14.56
CA TYR A 46 14.92 6.43 14.93
C TYR A 46 14.10 7.71 14.77
N ASP A 47 14.72 8.88 14.97
CA ASP A 47 14.08 10.19 14.81
C ASP A 47 13.61 10.47 13.37
N HIS A 48 14.19 9.77 12.39
CA HIS A 48 13.84 9.92 10.97
C HIS A 48 12.73 8.96 10.52
N MET A 49 12.23 8.09 11.41
CA MET A 49 11.09 7.24 11.11
C MET A 49 9.79 8.02 11.12
N SER A 50 8.83 7.55 10.34
CA SER A 50 7.53 8.20 10.20
C SER A 50 6.56 7.96 11.38
N PHE A 51 7.05 7.74 12.60
CA PHE A 51 6.26 7.48 13.81
C PHE A 51 5.19 8.54 14.10
N HIS A 52 5.55 9.82 13.94
CA HIS A 52 4.60 10.92 14.16
C HIS A 52 3.41 10.89 13.19
N TYR A 53 3.57 10.23 12.05
CA TYR A 53 2.55 10.11 11.02
C TYR A 53 1.93 8.71 10.97
N THR A 54 2.26 7.81 11.91
CA THR A 54 1.80 6.40 11.90
C THR A 54 0.28 6.32 11.84
N VAL A 55 -0.45 7.11 12.63
CA VAL A 55 -1.93 7.09 12.61
C VAL A 55 -2.48 7.43 11.22
N VAL A 56 -1.92 8.46 10.59
CA VAL A 56 -2.31 8.88 9.23
C VAL A 56 -1.95 7.79 8.21
N LEU A 57 -0.78 7.18 8.35
CA LEU A 57 -0.33 6.11 7.48
C LEU A 57 -1.21 4.86 7.60
N MET A 58 -1.52 4.42 8.82
CA MET A 58 -2.42 3.30 9.07
C MET A 58 -3.82 3.57 8.49
N PHE A 59 -4.37 4.76 8.72
CA PHE A 59 -5.67 5.12 8.17
C PHE A 59 -5.66 5.12 6.64
N SER A 60 -4.60 5.65 6.02
CA SER A 60 -4.44 5.63 4.57
C SER A 60 -4.25 4.22 3.99
N GLN A 61 -3.61 3.30 4.73
CA GLN A 61 -3.52 1.89 4.36
C GLN A 61 -4.88 1.19 4.41
N VAL A 62 -5.69 1.46 5.45
CA VAL A 62 -7.06 0.94 5.54
C VAL A 62 -7.89 1.43 4.35
N ILE A 63 -7.81 2.72 3.99
CA ILE A 63 -8.48 3.24 2.79
C ILE A 63 -7.99 2.53 1.52
N SER A 64 -6.68 2.32 1.39
CA SER A 64 -6.10 1.59 0.25
C SER A 64 -6.61 0.16 0.14
N ILE A 65 -6.73 -0.56 1.27
CA ILE A 65 -7.31 -1.91 1.33
C ILE A 65 -8.78 -1.88 0.93
N CYS A 66 -9.57 -0.93 1.43
CA CYS A 66 -10.97 -0.78 1.06
C CYS A 66 -11.12 -0.52 -0.45
N TRP A 67 -10.29 0.34 -1.03
CA TRP A 67 -10.29 0.61 -2.47
C TRP A 67 -9.85 -0.61 -3.30
N ALA A 68 -8.84 -1.36 -2.83
CA ALA A 68 -8.42 -2.60 -3.48
C ALA A 68 -9.52 -3.66 -3.42
N ALA A 69 -10.23 -3.78 -2.29
CA ALA A 69 -11.33 -4.72 -2.12
C ALA A 69 -12.50 -4.38 -3.05
N MET A 70 -12.91 -3.11 -3.09
CA MET A 70 -13.93 -2.63 -4.03
C MET A 70 -13.49 -2.82 -5.48
N GLY A 71 -12.23 -2.52 -5.81
CA GLY A 71 -11.65 -2.74 -7.13
C GLY A 71 -11.65 -4.22 -7.53
N SER A 72 -11.40 -5.12 -6.59
CA SER A 72 -11.49 -6.57 -6.81
C SER A 72 -12.91 -7.03 -7.07
N LEU A 73 -13.90 -6.50 -6.35
CA LEU A 73 -15.32 -6.80 -6.60
C LEU A 73 -15.76 -6.32 -7.99
N TYR A 74 -15.35 -5.11 -8.40
CA TYR A 74 -15.62 -4.62 -9.75
C TYR A 74 -14.91 -5.45 -10.83
N ALA A 75 -13.67 -5.89 -10.57
CA ALA A 75 -12.93 -6.74 -11.48
C ALA A 75 -13.61 -8.09 -11.69
N GLU A 76 -14.16 -8.69 -10.62
CA GLU A 76 -14.93 -9.93 -10.70
C GLU A 76 -16.15 -9.78 -11.62
N MET A 77 -16.85 -8.64 -11.55
CA MET A 77 -18.00 -8.35 -12.42
C MET A 77 -17.64 -8.20 -13.90
N THR A 78 -16.37 -7.96 -14.25
CA THR A 78 -15.94 -7.84 -15.65
C THR A 78 -15.67 -9.17 -16.34
N GLU A 79 -15.75 -10.31 -15.61
CA GLU A 79 -15.43 -11.68 -16.07
C GLU A 79 -14.01 -11.86 -16.64
N ASN A 80 -13.18 -10.83 -16.61
CA ASN A 80 -11.80 -10.89 -17.06
C ASN A 80 -10.89 -11.39 -15.94
N LYS A 81 -10.50 -12.67 -16.05
CA LYS A 81 -9.62 -13.35 -15.09
C LYS A 81 -8.30 -12.61 -14.82
N TYR A 82 -7.71 -11.97 -15.84
CA TYR A 82 -6.45 -11.24 -15.66
C TYR A 82 -6.64 -10.00 -14.79
N VAL A 83 -7.74 -9.26 -15.00
CA VAL A 83 -8.06 -8.07 -14.22
C VAL A 83 -8.38 -8.47 -12.78
N CYS A 84 -9.21 -9.51 -12.59
CA CYS A 84 -9.51 -10.04 -11.26
C CYS A 84 -8.25 -10.46 -10.51
N PHE A 85 -7.39 -11.28 -11.13
CA PHE A 85 -6.13 -11.72 -10.51
C PHE A 85 -5.22 -10.53 -10.13
N SER A 86 -5.11 -9.53 -11.01
CA SER A 86 -4.35 -8.32 -10.72
C SER A 86 -4.92 -7.54 -9.53
N ALA A 87 -6.24 -7.42 -9.42
CA ALA A 87 -6.90 -6.71 -8.33
C ALA A 87 -6.76 -7.45 -6.99
N LEU A 88 -6.91 -8.78 -7.00
CA LEU A 88 -6.66 -9.62 -5.83
C LEU A 88 -5.20 -9.54 -5.37
N THR A 89 -4.24 -9.50 -6.31
CA THR A 89 -2.83 -9.34 -5.98
C THR A 89 -2.59 -8.00 -5.28
N ILE A 90 -3.17 -6.91 -5.78
CA ILE A 90 -3.06 -5.58 -5.16
C ILE A 90 -3.70 -5.55 -3.77
N LEU A 91 -4.83 -6.23 -3.58
CA LEU A 91 -5.47 -6.39 -2.28
C LEU A 91 -4.56 -7.12 -1.29
N MET A 92 -3.99 -8.26 -1.70
CA MET A 92 -3.06 -9.03 -0.87
C MET A 92 -1.80 -8.21 -0.52
N LEU A 93 -1.24 -7.48 -1.47
CA LEU A 93 -0.09 -6.62 -1.25
C LEU A 93 -0.38 -5.50 -0.25
N ASN A 94 -1.53 -4.83 -0.37
CA ASN A 94 -1.94 -3.81 0.60
C ASN A 94 -2.16 -4.39 2.00
N GLY A 95 -2.77 -5.59 2.11
CA GLY A 95 -2.92 -6.29 3.38
C GLY A 95 -1.58 -6.66 4.01
N ALA A 96 -0.67 -7.25 3.24
CA ALA A 96 0.68 -7.59 3.70
C ALA A 96 1.46 -6.35 4.15
N MET A 97 1.31 -5.23 3.41
CA MET A 97 1.94 -3.95 3.74
C MET A 97 1.47 -3.41 5.10
N PHE A 98 0.18 -3.54 5.40
CA PHE A 98 -0.40 -3.13 6.67
C PHE A 98 0.16 -3.93 7.85
N PHE A 99 0.21 -5.26 7.72
CA PHE A 99 0.80 -6.10 8.77
C PHE A 99 2.31 -5.85 8.95
N ASN A 100 3.06 -5.74 7.85
CA ASN A 100 4.49 -5.42 7.92
C ASN A 100 4.73 -4.08 8.63
N ARG A 101 3.89 -3.08 8.35
CA ARG A 101 3.96 -1.78 9.02
C ARG A 101 3.68 -1.92 10.52
N LEU A 102 2.63 -2.63 10.92
CA LEU A 102 2.34 -2.90 12.33
C LEU A 102 3.50 -3.61 13.02
N SER A 103 4.05 -4.65 12.41
CA SER A 103 5.19 -5.39 12.95
C SER A 103 6.41 -4.49 13.17
N LEU A 104 6.71 -3.58 12.23
CA LEU A 104 7.82 -2.64 12.39
C LEU A 104 7.58 -1.67 13.57
N GLU A 105 6.35 -1.16 13.71
CA GLU A 105 5.99 -0.26 14.82
C GLU A 105 6.13 -0.98 16.17
N PHE A 106 5.67 -2.23 16.29
CA PHE A 106 5.83 -3.03 17.52
C PHE A 106 7.31 -3.26 17.87
N LEU A 107 8.10 -3.71 16.90
CA LEU A 107 9.54 -3.94 17.09
C LEU A 107 10.27 -2.67 17.53
N ALA A 108 9.89 -1.53 16.97
CA ALA A 108 10.53 -0.27 17.29
C ALA A 108 10.06 0.36 18.62
N ILE A 109 8.85 0.04 19.10
CA ILE A 109 8.43 0.34 20.48
C ILE A 109 9.21 -0.53 21.46
N GLU A 110 9.26 -1.85 21.26
CA GLU A 110 10.00 -2.79 22.12
C GLU A 110 11.48 -2.42 22.22
N TYR A 111 12.13 -2.12 21.10
CA TYR A 111 13.51 -1.65 21.08
C TYR A 111 13.73 -0.35 21.87
N ARG A 112 12.77 0.59 21.81
CA ARG A 112 12.85 1.85 22.56
C ARG A 112 12.67 1.61 24.07
N GLU A 113 11.84 0.65 24.46
CA GLU A 113 11.65 0.26 25.87
C GLU A 113 12.87 -0.49 26.44
N GLU A 114 13.56 -1.29 25.64
CA GLU A 114 14.76 -2.03 26.10
C GLU A 114 16.00 -1.14 26.28
N HIS A 115 16.09 -0.02 25.54
CA HIS A 115 17.27 0.85 25.51
C HIS A 115 17.12 2.17 26.28
N HIS A 116 15.98 2.44 26.93
CA HIS A 116 15.77 3.60 27.82
C HIS A 116 15.57 3.18 29.27
#